data_AF-A0A3D5Z8S1-F1
#
_entry.id   AF-A0A3D5Z8S1-F1
#
_cell.length_a   1.000
_cell.length_b   1.000
_cell.length_c   1.000
_cell.angle_alpha   90.00
_cell.angle_beta   90.00
_cell.angle_gamma   90.00
#
_symmetry.space_group_name_H-M   'P 1'
#
loop_
_entity.id
_entity.type
_entity.pdbx_description
1 polymer ?
#
loop_
_entity_poly.entity_id
_entity_poly.type
_entity_poly.pdbx_seq_one_letter_code
_entity_poly.pdbx_strand_id
1 'polypeptide(L)'
;MDYELKKIKKLYGEDLAHYCRANFSSILETDGLLLKILTNNFYPTKSLYKDLYIQDKLLSFKNYIYYLSNIENVQDDIIVDTPENLLRSVGYTLYECKTESDIQKFKKYYAPGEELCTFGSNRLATCYVWFAVKDNAKKLNRKKFKHPMRQDEYGTSVIGIQFTRDDTHTLSIKNRYNHKVENPDATFSNDLDNIVAGLTKSFADYKGMRQIFNDEILCLDGYIYTNDGKYYKYNYEINEVYFCPNNIIIDNLGVHKYPPEQYIIFDYYILDLKAKTITIYPKCTIRDSFPKTVTDISQISILKNSDNTRLIKAYKNNYEEYITILLNENNIILEFKDNIITELPPNYMSYTNNIQKLDFPNVKTIFNGFFKNNNSLKYINLPNVSTIGYSFLEDNNTIKKINLPNVKIIGENFLKFNNSLEEIQCPKLEYVGSGFLAYNRCLTSINFPKLKHATDFFLDSCTCLEIVELPNLERAEDYFLYHNNALKYLDLPKLKYAGSFVLSLDTRLEGVNLPSLEEVGSCFLAKPKLKHNNLEYLYLPSLKEGAYDVYNNHKYLSAGKSFEECYSLETGLFIGRAPEENFVRKLKL
;
A
#
# COMPACT_ATOMS: atom_id res chain seq x y z
N MET A 1 16.29 -34.21 -1.11
CA MET A 1 16.55 -32.74 -1.07
C MET A 1 16.31 -31.94 -2.37
N ASP A 2 17.15 -32.03 -3.43
CA ASP A 2 17.07 -31.10 -4.58
C ASP A 2 15.74 -31.15 -5.37
N TYR A 3 15.10 -32.32 -5.41
CA TYR A 3 13.78 -32.49 -6.01
C TYR A 3 12.66 -31.79 -5.22
N GLU A 4 12.76 -31.79 -3.89
CA GLU A 4 11.80 -31.14 -2.98
C GLU A 4 11.89 -29.62 -3.09
N LEU A 5 13.11 -29.06 -3.05
CA LEU A 5 13.34 -27.63 -3.25
C LEU A 5 12.85 -27.13 -4.61
N LYS A 6 12.95 -27.94 -5.68
CA LYS A 6 12.34 -27.62 -6.98
C LYS A 6 10.82 -27.51 -6.91
N LYS A 7 10.15 -28.36 -6.14
CA LYS A 7 8.69 -28.27 -5.92
C LYS A 7 8.32 -27.05 -5.08
N ILE A 8 9.07 -26.77 -4.00
CA ILE A 8 8.87 -25.56 -3.19
C ILE A 8 9.04 -24.31 -4.06
N LYS A 9 10.09 -24.25 -4.88
CA LYS A 9 10.29 -23.17 -5.87
C LYS A 9 9.09 -23.04 -6.82
N LYS A 10 8.56 -24.15 -7.32
CA LYS A 10 7.39 -24.17 -8.21
C LYS A 10 6.09 -23.72 -7.54
N LEU A 11 5.90 -23.93 -6.24
CA LEU A 11 4.68 -23.52 -5.54
C LEU A 11 4.79 -22.12 -4.93
N TYR A 12 5.92 -21.84 -4.27
CA TYR A 12 6.07 -20.68 -3.39
C TYR A 12 7.09 -19.63 -3.86
N GLY A 13 7.79 -19.90 -4.95
CA GLY A 13 8.75 -18.96 -5.54
C GLY A 13 10.20 -19.25 -5.18
N GLU A 14 11.09 -18.58 -5.89
CA GLU A 14 12.54 -18.80 -5.80
C GLU A 14 13.09 -18.36 -4.44
N ASP A 15 12.68 -17.17 -3.97
CA ASP A 15 13.18 -16.63 -2.71
C ASP A 15 12.81 -17.51 -1.52
N LEU A 16 11.59 -18.04 -1.46
CA LEU A 16 11.21 -18.96 -0.39
C LEU A 16 12.02 -20.26 -0.46
N ALA A 17 12.27 -20.80 -1.66
CA ALA A 17 13.07 -22.01 -1.81
C ALA A 17 14.53 -21.80 -1.32
N HIS A 18 15.12 -20.63 -1.60
CA HIS A 18 16.44 -20.26 -1.08
C HIS A 18 16.43 -20.11 0.44
N TYR A 19 15.42 -19.42 0.99
CA TYR A 19 15.23 -19.28 2.42
C TYR A 19 15.09 -20.65 3.11
N CYS A 20 14.29 -21.55 2.53
CA CYS A 20 14.11 -22.90 3.04
C CYS A 20 15.41 -23.70 3.05
N ARG A 21 16.19 -23.64 1.97
CA ARG A 21 17.50 -24.32 1.90
C ARG A 21 18.46 -23.82 2.98
N ALA A 22 18.41 -22.53 3.31
CA ALA A 22 19.29 -21.92 4.30
C ALA A 22 18.86 -22.19 5.75
N ASN A 23 17.55 -22.25 6.01
CA ASN A 23 17.01 -22.21 7.37
C ASN A 23 16.37 -23.52 7.86
N PHE A 24 16.10 -24.49 6.98
CA PHE A 24 15.44 -25.76 7.32
C PHE A 24 16.22 -26.98 6.84
N SER A 25 17.56 -26.91 6.91
CA SER A 25 18.45 -27.97 6.42
C SER A 25 18.22 -29.31 7.12
N SER A 26 17.85 -29.29 8.41
CA SER A 26 17.50 -30.49 9.18
C SER A 26 16.21 -31.14 8.73
N ILE A 27 15.15 -30.36 8.51
CA ILE A 27 13.85 -30.86 8.05
C ILE A 27 13.98 -31.47 6.64
N LEU A 28 14.81 -30.87 5.77
CA LEU A 28 15.07 -31.34 4.41
C LEU A 28 15.83 -32.67 4.32
N GLU A 29 16.31 -33.23 5.43
CA GLU A 29 16.89 -34.58 5.46
C GLU A 29 15.82 -35.67 5.39
N THR A 30 14.62 -35.37 5.87
CA THR A 30 13.47 -36.26 5.71
C THR A 30 12.79 -35.92 4.39
N ASP A 31 13.04 -36.73 3.37
CA ASP A 31 12.58 -36.47 2.00
C ASP A 31 11.08 -36.16 1.95
N GLY A 32 10.73 -34.93 1.55
CA GLY A 32 9.35 -34.48 1.38
C GLY A 32 8.68 -33.90 2.63
N LEU A 33 9.33 -33.93 3.80
CA LEU A 33 8.74 -33.44 5.05
C LEU A 33 8.49 -31.92 5.03
N LEU A 34 9.48 -31.12 4.59
CA LEU A 34 9.31 -29.66 4.55
C LEU A 34 8.22 -29.27 3.56
N LEU A 35 8.19 -29.89 2.39
CA LEU A 35 7.13 -29.68 1.40
C LEU A 35 5.76 -30.07 1.95
N LYS A 36 5.65 -31.17 2.70
CA LYS A 36 4.41 -31.57 3.38
C LYS A 36 3.99 -30.51 4.39
N ILE A 37 4.89 -30.06 5.27
CA ILE A 37 4.62 -28.99 6.24
C ILE A 37 4.10 -27.73 5.53
N LEU A 38 4.80 -27.26 4.50
CA LEU A 38 4.39 -26.06 3.75
C LEU A 38 3.04 -26.24 3.07
N THR A 39 2.81 -27.35 2.37
CA THR A 39 1.57 -27.57 1.60
C THR A 39 0.36 -27.91 2.46
N ASN A 40 0.58 -28.38 3.69
CA ASN A 40 -0.47 -28.62 4.68
C ASN A 40 -0.90 -27.33 5.40
N ASN A 41 -0.03 -26.32 5.47
CA ASN A 41 -0.29 -25.09 6.25
C ASN A 41 -0.41 -23.83 5.39
N PHE A 42 0.05 -23.83 4.13
CA PHE A 42 0.01 -22.65 3.27
C PHE A 42 -0.52 -23.01 1.89
N TYR A 43 -1.55 -22.31 1.42
CA TYR A 43 -1.97 -22.41 0.03
C TYR A 43 -0.86 -21.85 -0.89
N PRO A 44 -0.59 -22.47 -2.05
CA PRO A 44 0.48 -22.03 -2.93
C PRO A 44 0.37 -20.55 -3.34
N THR A 45 1.42 -19.78 -3.06
CA THR A 45 1.55 -18.38 -3.48
C THR A 45 3.02 -18.00 -3.64
N LYS A 46 3.33 -17.23 -4.69
CA LYS A 46 4.70 -16.78 -5.01
C LYS A 46 5.22 -15.65 -4.14
N SER A 47 4.34 -15.00 -3.40
CA SER A 47 4.68 -13.81 -2.63
C SER A 47 5.03 -14.10 -1.17
N LEU A 48 4.85 -15.34 -0.67
CA LEU A 48 4.95 -15.65 0.75
C LEU A 48 6.24 -15.12 1.38
N TYR A 49 7.39 -15.38 0.77
CA TYR A 49 8.67 -14.87 1.27
C TYR A 49 8.73 -13.33 1.31
N LYS A 50 8.29 -12.68 0.24
CA LYS A 50 8.29 -11.21 0.14
C LYS A 50 7.38 -10.58 1.19
N ASP A 51 6.20 -11.16 1.41
CA ASP A 51 5.24 -10.69 2.40
C ASP A 51 5.81 -10.87 3.82
N LEU A 52 6.41 -12.03 4.11
CA LEU A 52 7.12 -12.29 5.37
C LEU A 52 8.28 -11.32 5.61
N TYR A 53 9.04 -10.98 4.57
CA TYR A 53 10.16 -10.05 4.67
C TYR A 53 9.71 -8.61 4.95
N ILE A 54 8.70 -8.11 4.22
CA ILE A 54 8.19 -6.74 4.37
C ILE A 54 7.56 -6.53 5.76
N GLN A 55 6.93 -7.57 6.31
CA GLN A 55 6.27 -7.53 7.62
C GLN A 55 7.17 -7.93 8.79
N ASP A 56 8.47 -8.16 8.55
CA ASP A 56 9.44 -8.62 9.57
C ASP A 56 9.00 -9.92 10.30
N LYS A 57 8.45 -10.87 9.54
CA LYS A 57 7.90 -12.16 10.03
C LYS A 57 8.73 -13.38 9.66
N LEU A 58 9.92 -13.23 9.07
CA LEU A 58 10.76 -14.37 8.69
C LEU A 58 11.17 -15.22 9.91
N LEU A 59 11.49 -14.60 11.05
CA LEU A 59 11.84 -15.33 12.27
C LEU A 59 10.64 -16.12 12.81
N SER A 60 9.47 -15.48 12.93
CA SER A 60 8.24 -16.15 13.37
C SER A 60 7.83 -17.29 12.42
N PHE A 61 7.99 -17.11 11.12
CA PHE A 61 7.75 -18.17 10.14
C PHE A 61 8.71 -19.35 10.34
N LYS A 62 10.00 -19.08 10.56
CA LYS A 62 10.98 -20.13 10.87
C LYS A 62 10.57 -20.92 12.11
N ASN A 63 10.21 -20.23 13.18
CA ASN A 63 9.76 -20.86 14.43
C ASN A 63 8.51 -21.70 14.24
N TYR A 64 7.51 -21.16 13.52
CA TYR A 64 6.28 -21.87 13.20
C TYR A 64 6.54 -23.17 12.42
N ILE A 65 7.43 -23.14 11.43
CA ILE A 65 7.79 -24.36 10.66
C ILE A 65 8.50 -25.39 11.55
N TYR A 66 9.39 -24.98 12.45
CA TYR A 66 10.03 -25.89 13.39
C TYR A 66 9.09 -26.42 14.48
N TYR A 67 8.16 -25.61 14.96
CA TYR A 67 7.08 -26.05 15.84
C TYR A 67 6.27 -27.16 15.17
N LEU A 68 5.85 -26.94 13.92
CA LEU A 68 5.13 -27.94 13.12
C LEU A 68 5.95 -29.22 12.86
N SER A 69 7.29 -29.13 12.74
CA SER A 69 8.14 -30.32 12.62
C SER A 69 8.33 -31.07 13.94
N ASN A 70 8.30 -30.36 15.07
CA ASN A 70 8.60 -30.93 16.39
C ASN A 70 7.38 -31.56 17.09
N ILE A 71 6.14 -31.23 16.69
CA ILE A 71 4.93 -31.90 17.17
C ILE A 71 4.98 -33.43 16.91
N GLU A 72 5.81 -33.90 15.97
CA GLU A 72 6.01 -35.33 15.69
C GLU A 72 7.05 -36.03 16.60
N ASN A 73 7.80 -35.32 17.46
CA ASN A 73 8.83 -35.92 18.33
C ASN A 73 8.82 -35.31 19.75
N VAL A 74 8.16 -35.99 20.70
CA VAL A 74 8.29 -35.71 22.14
C VAL A 74 9.20 -36.77 22.76
N GLN A 75 10.26 -36.35 23.46
CA GLN A 75 11.13 -37.24 24.23
C GLN A 75 11.09 -36.87 25.72
N ASP A 76 10.83 -37.88 26.54
CA ASP A 76 10.57 -37.80 27.98
C ASP A 76 11.76 -37.33 28.84
N ASP A 77 11.46 -36.93 30.07
CA ASP A 77 12.38 -36.46 31.08
C ASP A 77 13.40 -37.51 31.54
N ILE A 78 14.58 -37.51 30.90
CA ILE A 78 15.77 -38.26 31.36
C ILE A 78 16.71 -37.31 32.10
N ILE A 79 17.34 -37.77 33.19
CA ILE A 79 18.48 -37.12 33.83
C ILE A 79 19.71 -37.36 32.95
N VAL A 80 20.29 -36.30 32.40
CA VAL A 80 21.41 -36.37 31.45
C VAL A 80 22.68 -35.76 32.05
N ASP A 81 23.84 -36.35 31.76
CA ASP A 81 25.16 -35.83 32.19
C ASP A 81 25.54 -34.57 31.37
N THR A 82 26.62 -33.87 31.75
CA THR A 82 27.11 -32.66 31.05
C THR A 82 27.51 -32.93 29.59
N PRO A 83 27.47 -31.92 28.70
CA PRO A 83 27.82 -32.12 27.29
C PRO A 83 29.24 -32.65 27.10
N GLU A 84 30.16 -32.20 27.95
CA GLU A 84 31.55 -32.66 27.98
C GLU A 84 31.64 -34.16 28.29
N ASN A 85 30.93 -34.65 29.29
CA ASN A 85 30.97 -36.07 29.69
C ASN A 85 30.32 -36.98 28.66
N LEU A 86 29.15 -36.57 28.12
CA LEU A 86 28.46 -37.32 27.08
C LEU A 86 29.32 -37.44 25.83
N LEU A 87 29.91 -36.34 25.35
CA LEU A 87 30.82 -36.37 24.20
C LEU A 87 32.10 -37.15 24.50
N ARG A 88 32.63 -37.08 25.72
CA ARG A 88 33.79 -37.87 26.14
C ARG A 88 33.51 -39.37 26.08
N SER A 89 32.30 -39.80 26.45
CA SER A 89 31.88 -41.21 26.39
C SER A 89 31.94 -41.80 24.97
N VAL A 90 31.75 -40.97 23.95
CA VAL A 90 31.87 -41.32 22.52
C VAL A 90 33.17 -40.84 21.88
N GLY A 91 34.18 -40.51 22.70
CA GLY A 91 35.56 -40.26 22.26
C GLY A 91 35.83 -38.86 21.73
N TYR A 92 34.95 -37.91 21.99
CA TYR A 92 35.13 -36.49 21.66
C TYR A 92 35.60 -35.68 22.87
N THR A 93 36.37 -34.63 22.60
CA THR A 93 36.61 -33.54 23.54
C THR A 93 35.89 -32.30 23.03
N LEU A 94 35.01 -31.73 23.85
CA LEU A 94 34.24 -30.52 23.54
C LEU A 94 35.03 -29.26 23.92
N TYR A 95 35.01 -28.26 23.05
CA TYR A 95 35.66 -26.97 23.26
C TYR A 95 34.68 -25.84 22.94
N GLU A 96 34.46 -24.94 23.88
CA GLU A 96 33.68 -23.71 23.68
C GLU A 96 34.58 -22.60 23.08
N CYS A 97 34.08 -21.89 22.07
CA CYS A 97 34.79 -20.76 21.48
C CYS A 97 34.15 -19.44 21.92
N LYS A 98 34.92 -18.60 22.62
CA LYS A 98 34.48 -17.26 23.07
C LYS A 98 35.13 -16.13 22.29
N THR A 99 36.23 -16.42 21.60
CA THR A 99 36.97 -15.46 20.78
C THR A 99 37.28 -16.03 19.40
N GLU A 100 37.57 -15.17 18.43
CA GLU A 100 38.02 -15.62 17.11
C GLU A 100 39.31 -16.45 17.20
N SER A 101 40.20 -16.12 18.14
CA SER A 101 41.40 -16.91 18.42
C SER A 101 41.08 -18.35 18.81
N ASP A 102 39.98 -18.59 19.53
CA ASP A 102 39.54 -19.93 19.89
C ASP A 102 39.11 -20.73 18.66
N ILE A 103 38.36 -20.11 17.75
CA ILE A 103 37.94 -20.71 16.48
C ILE A 103 39.17 -21.10 15.65
N GLN A 104 40.14 -20.19 15.51
CA GLN A 104 41.32 -20.43 14.67
C GLN A 104 42.18 -21.63 15.11
N LYS A 105 42.15 -22.03 16.38
CA LYS A 105 42.89 -23.22 16.90
C LYS A 105 42.49 -24.52 16.20
N PHE A 106 41.30 -24.59 15.63
CA PHE A 106 40.76 -25.77 14.96
C PHE A 106 41.05 -25.82 13.46
N LYS A 107 41.48 -24.72 12.84
CA LYS A 107 41.79 -24.65 11.41
C LYS A 107 42.83 -25.69 10.98
N LYS A 108 43.79 -26.02 11.85
CA LYS A 108 44.83 -27.04 11.65
C LYS A 108 44.30 -28.45 11.31
N TYR A 109 43.04 -28.74 11.62
CA TYR A 109 42.43 -30.03 11.30
C TYR A 109 41.87 -30.08 9.87
N TYR A 110 41.67 -28.96 9.21
CA TYR A 110 41.03 -28.91 7.89
C TYR A 110 42.08 -28.97 6.79
N ALA A 111 41.78 -29.70 5.71
CA ALA A 111 42.62 -29.69 4.53
C ALA A 111 42.46 -28.34 3.79
N PRO A 112 43.49 -27.85 3.08
CA PRO A 112 43.36 -26.65 2.25
C PRO A 112 42.21 -26.77 1.25
N GLY A 113 41.32 -25.79 1.22
CA GLY A 113 40.11 -25.77 0.39
C GLY A 113 38.90 -26.49 0.98
N GLU A 114 39.01 -27.07 2.18
CA GLU A 114 37.90 -27.69 2.93
C GLU A 114 37.63 -26.95 4.25
N GLU A 115 38.26 -25.78 4.48
CA GLU A 115 38.04 -24.99 5.68
C GLU A 115 36.59 -24.47 5.76
N LEU A 116 36.02 -24.46 6.97
CA LEU A 116 34.72 -23.86 7.22
C LEU A 116 34.78 -22.33 7.04
N CYS A 117 33.70 -21.74 6.49
CA CYS A 117 33.54 -20.29 6.47
C CYS A 117 33.61 -19.66 7.88
N THR A 118 33.36 -20.46 8.93
CA THR A 118 33.57 -20.12 10.35
C THR A 118 34.97 -19.56 10.63
N PHE A 119 36.01 -19.95 9.89
CA PHE A 119 37.39 -19.46 10.08
C PHE A 119 37.69 -18.11 9.40
N GLY A 120 36.79 -17.58 8.60
CA GLY A 120 36.99 -16.34 7.83
C GLY A 120 35.86 -15.32 8.00
N SER A 121 34.91 -15.58 8.90
CA SER A 121 33.75 -14.73 9.16
C SER A 121 33.64 -14.43 10.64
N ASN A 122 33.03 -13.31 11.02
CA ASN A 122 32.74 -12.97 12.42
C ASN A 122 31.59 -13.84 12.97
N ARG A 123 31.78 -15.16 13.01
CA ARG A 123 30.71 -16.12 13.32
C ARG A 123 30.15 -15.93 14.73
N LEU A 124 31.00 -15.55 15.68
CA LEU A 124 30.60 -15.31 17.07
C LEU A 124 29.62 -14.14 17.24
N ALA A 125 29.49 -13.25 16.24
CA ALA A 125 28.48 -12.20 16.27
C ALA A 125 27.05 -12.74 16.08
N THR A 126 26.89 -13.89 15.44
CA THR A 126 25.57 -14.45 15.07
C THR A 126 25.31 -15.84 15.66
N CYS A 127 26.35 -16.54 16.14
CA CYS A 127 26.23 -17.87 16.72
C CYS A 127 27.05 -18.04 18.01
N TYR A 128 26.57 -18.90 18.90
CA TYR A 128 27.41 -19.61 19.86
C TYR A 128 28.11 -20.77 19.15
N VAL A 129 29.40 -21.00 19.40
CA VAL A 129 30.22 -21.95 18.64
C VAL A 129 31.00 -22.86 19.58
N TRP A 130 30.89 -24.16 19.33
CA TRP A 130 31.72 -25.20 19.92
C TRP A 130 32.39 -26.06 18.84
N PHE A 131 33.50 -26.69 19.19
CA PHE A 131 34.09 -27.77 18.42
C PHE A 131 34.16 -29.04 19.26
N ALA A 132 33.67 -30.16 18.72
CA ALA A 132 33.92 -31.48 19.29
C ALA A 132 34.98 -32.19 18.45
N VAL A 133 36.08 -32.62 19.08
CA VAL A 133 37.24 -33.23 18.41
C VAL A 133 37.48 -34.64 18.93
N LYS A 134 37.52 -35.65 18.03
CA LYS A 134 37.88 -37.03 18.40
C LYS A 134 39.35 -37.12 18.82
N ASP A 135 39.64 -37.98 19.79
CA ASP A 135 41.01 -38.21 20.30
C ASP A 135 42.01 -38.63 19.19
N ASN A 136 41.54 -39.31 18.14
CA ASN A 136 42.36 -39.73 17.00
C ASN A 136 42.41 -38.72 15.83
N ALA A 137 41.73 -37.57 15.90
CA ALA A 137 41.51 -36.68 14.75
C ALA A 137 42.80 -36.21 14.03
N LYS A 138 43.91 -36.02 14.78
CA LYS A 138 45.23 -35.65 14.24
C LYS A 138 45.91 -36.77 13.43
N LYS A 139 45.59 -38.03 13.74
CA LYS A 139 46.20 -39.21 13.11
C LYS A 139 45.52 -39.59 11.80
N LEU A 140 44.31 -39.07 11.55
CA LEU A 140 43.55 -39.35 10.35
C LEU A 140 44.14 -38.64 9.14
N ASN A 141 44.41 -39.41 8.08
CA ASN A 141 44.94 -38.91 6.82
C ASN A 141 43.80 -38.72 5.81
N ARG A 142 43.48 -37.45 5.49
CA ARG A 142 42.46 -37.05 4.50
C ARG A 142 42.55 -37.80 3.17
N LYS A 143 43.78 -38.12 2.71
CA LYS A 143 44.04 -38.79 1.42
C LYS A 143 43.53 -40.24 1.36
N LYS A 144 43.25 -40.87 2.51
CA LYS A 144 42.68 -42.23 2.58
C LYS A 144 41.18 -42.27 2.24
N PHE A 145 40.49 -41.13 2.32
CA PHE A 145 39.04 -41.01 2.10
C PHE A 145 38.77 -40.49 0.68
N LYS A 146 38.94 -41.35 -0.32
CA LYS A 146 38.81 -40.99 -1.75
C LYS A 146 37.36 -40.70 -2.16
N HIS A 147 36.39 -41.33 -1.49
CA HIS A 147 34.96 -41.13 -1.66
C HIS A 147 34.37 -40.70 -0.32
N PRO A 148 34.49 -39.41 0.05
CA PRO A 148 34.12 -38.95 1.37
C PRO A 148 32.61 -39.12 1.58
N MET A 149 32.23 -39.69 2.73
CA MET A 149 30.84 -39.74 3.17
C MET A 149 30.67 -38.78 4.34
N ARG A 150 29.53 -38.09 4.38
CA ARG A 150 29.25 -37.05 5.39
C ARG A 150 29.50 -37.53 6.82
N GLN A 151 29.15 -38.77 7.14
CA GLN A 151 29.34 -39.36 8.48
C GLN A 151 30.53 -40.34 8.58
N ASP A 152 31.51 -40.30 7.67
CA ASP A 152 32.69 -41.17 7.82
C ASP A 152 33.62 -40.74 8.98
N GLU A 153 34.63 -41.58 9.26
CA GLU A 153 35.55 -41.38 10.37
C GLU A 153 36.28 -40.02 10.29
N TYR A 154 36.64 -39.55 9.09
CA TYR A 154 37.29 -38.27 8.93
C TYR A 154 36.30 -37.12 9.03
N GLY A 155 35.15 -37.19 8.34
CA GLY A 155 34.14 -36.14 8.32
C GLY A 155 33.62 -35.78 9.71
N THR A 156 33.46 -36.80 10.57
CA THR A 156 32.96 -36.63 11.94
C THR A 156 34.07 -36.42 12.98
N SER A 157 35.35 -36.61 12.64
CA SER A 157 36.44 -36.49 13.63
C SER A 157 36.62 -35.08 14.22
N VAL A 158 36.14 -34.05 13.54
CA VAL A 158 36.05 -32.67 14.03
C VAL A 158 34.73 -32.11 13.54
N ILE A 159 33.82 -31.82 14.46
CA ILE A 159 32.53 -31.21 14.14
C ILE A 159 32.40 -29.85 14.82
N GLY A 160 31.89 -28.86 14.10
CA GLY A 160 31.55 -27.55 14.64
C GLY A 160 30.08 -27.53 15.04
N ILE A 161 29.77 -27.45 16.33
CA ILE A 161 28.40 -27.36 16.85
C ILE A 161 28.10 -25.87 17.02
N GLN A 162 27.09 -25.35 16.31
CA GLN A 162 26.75 -23.94 16.31
C GLN A 162 25.28 -23.75 16.63
N PHE A 163 24.98 -22.82 17.52
CA PHE A 163 23.61 -22.40 17.84
C PHE A 163 23.47 -20.93 17.46
N THR A 164 22.37 -20.53 16.81
CA THR A 164 22.10 -19.09 16.57
C THR A 164 21.97 -18.34 17.89
N ARG A 165 22.28 -17.04 17.88
CA ARG A 165 22.13 -16.16 19.05
C ARG A 165 20.72 -15.57 19.22
N ASP A 166 19.82 -15.87 18.29
CA ASP A 166 18.40 -15.55 18.44
C ASP A 166 17.76 -16.44 19.53
N ASP A 167 16.58 -16.06 20.00
CA ASP A 167 15.87 -16.75 21.10
C ASP A 167 15.54 -18.22 20.79
N THR A 168 15.69 -18.63 19.53
CA THR A 168 15.38 -19.97 19.02
C THR A 168 16.52 -20.95 19.24
N HIS A 169 17.76 -20.46 19.35
CA HIS A 169 18.98 -21.25 19.39
C HIS A 169 19.00 -22.36 18.31
N THR A 170 18.73 -22.05 17.05
CA THR A 170 18.73 -23.06 15.98
C THR A 170 20.10 -23.73 15.83
N LEU A 171 20.11 -25.06 15.84
CA LEU A 171 21.32 -25.88 15.77
C LEU A 171 21.82 -26.12 14.33
N SER A 172 23.12 -25.98 14.12
CA SER A 172 23.86 -26.42 12.92
C SER A 172 25.15 -27.14 13.33
N ILE A 173 25.30 -28.39 12.90
CA ILE A 173 26.46 -29.24 13.13
C ILE A 173 27.23 -29.36 11.81
N LYS A 174 28.40 -28.72 11.78
CA LYS A 174 29.26 -28.58 10.61
C LYS A 174 30.31 -29.69 10.53
N ASN A 175 30.43 -30.28 9.33
CA ASN A 175 31.36 -31.36 9.03
C ASN A 175 32.80 -30.89 8.77
N ARG A 176 33.78 -31.79 8.96
CA ARG A 176 35.19 -31.55 8.58
C ARG A 176 35.41 -31.38 7.07
N TYR A 177 34.56 -31.98 6.22
CA TYR A 177 34.71 -31.93 4.75
C TYR A 177 34.23 -30.64 4.08
N ASN A 178 33.46 -29.80 4.79
CA ASN A 178 32.73 -28.68 4.19
C ASN A 178 32.04 -29.09 2.86
N HIS A 179 32.12 -28.29 1.78
CA HIS A 179 31.40 -28.51 0.51
C HIS A 179 31.80 -29.76 -0.30
N LYS A 180 32.66 -30.64 0.21
CA LYS A 180 33.03 -31.91 -0.46
C LYS A 180 32.01 -33.03 -0.30
N VAL A 181 31.06 -32.86 0.62
CA VAL A 181 29.92 -33.77 0.84
C VAL A 181 28.62 -32.99 0.72
N GLU A 182 27.51 -33.68 0.46
CA GLU A 182 26.19 -33.04 0.43
C GLU A 182 25.79 -32.60 1.85
N ASN A 183 25.25 -31.38 2.00
CA ASN A 183 24.75 -30.80 3.26
C ASN A 183 25.69 -31.00 4.47
N PRO A 184 26.93 -30.51 4.41
CA PRO A 184 27.91 -30.66 5.49
C PRO A 184 27.49 -29.92 6.77
N ASP A 185 26.61 -28.93 6.66
CA ASP A 185 26.10 -28.11 7.76
C ASP A 185 24.88 -28.72 8.49
N ALA A 186 24.51 -29.94 8.11
CA ALA A 186 23.49 -30.78 8.73
C ALA A 186 24.07 -32.16 9.14
N THR A 187 25.32 -32.19 9.62
CA THR A 187 25.93 -33.45 10.07
C THR A 187 25.13 -34.01 11.25
N PHE A 188 24.84 -35.32 11.27
CA PHE A 188 23.96 -35.94 12.27
C PHE A 188 22.53 -35.36 12.28
N SER A 189 22.07 -34.86 11.13
CA SER A 189 20.73 -34.29 10.98
C SER A 189 20.46 -33.03 11.80
N ASN A 190 21.53 -32.35 12.26
CA ASN A 190 21.44 -31.29 13.28
C ASN A 190 20.65 -31.73 14.52
N ASP A 191 20.84 -32.99 14.89
CA ASP A 191 20.33 -33.57 16.12
C ASP A 191 21.55 -34.02 16.93
N LEU A 192 21.71 -33.42 18.12
CA LEU A 192 22.82 -33.76 19.00
C LEU A 192 22.69 -35.19 19.53
N ASP A 193 21.47 -35.72 19.65
CA ASP A 193 21.22 -37.06 20.18
C ASP A 193 21.68 -38.15 19.20
N ASN A 194 21.79 -37.83 17.90
CA ASN A 194 22.43 -38.69 16.90
C ASN A 194 23.96 -38.80 17.07
N ILE A 195 24.59 -37.93 17.87
CA ILE A 195 26.01 -38.09 18.28
C ILE A 195 26.08 -39.01 19.50
N VAL A 196 25.27 -38.71 20.51
CA VAL A 196 25.10 -39.51 21.73
C VAL A 196 23.78 -39.10 22.38
N ALA A 197 22.96 -40.09 22.74
CA ALA A 197 21.64 -39.84 23.31
C ALA A 197 21.70 -38.98 24.58
N GLY A 198 20.78 -38.02 24.69
CA GLY A 198 20.69 -37.07 25.80
C GLY A 198 21.52 -35.80 25.63
N LEU A 199 22.30 -35.68 24.55
CA LEU A 199 23.16 -34.52 24.30
C LEU A 199 22.35 -33.25 23.99
N THR A 200 21.18 -33.35 23.33
CA THR A 200 20.32 -32.17 23.08
C THR A 200 19.86 -31.56 24.39
N LYS A 201 19.30 -32.38 25.29
CA LYS A 201 18.86 -31.95 26.63
C LYS A 201 20.03 -31.42 27.46
N SER A 202 21.19 -32.08 27.37
CA SER A 202 22.40 -31.68 28.08
C SER A 202 22.88 -30.28 27.67
N PHE A 203 22.89 -29.96 26.37
CA PHE A 203 23.20 -28.61 25.89
C PHE A 203 22.16 -27.58 26.34
N ALA A 204 20.87 -27.93 26.38
CA ALA A 204 19.82 -27.07 26.90
C ALA A 204 20.03 -26.76 28.39
N ASP A 205 20.25 -27.77 29.23
CA ASP A 205 20.29 -27.64 30.68
C ASP A 205 21.61 -27.04 31.19
N TYR A 206 22.76 -27.41 30.61
CA TYR A 206 24.09 -26.97 31.09
C TYR A 206 24.69 -25.80 30.33
N LYS A 207 24.27 -25.55 29.08
CA LYS A 207 24.79 -24.45 28.24
C LYS A 207 23.73 -23.41 27.88
N GLY A 208 22.48 -23.58 28.34
CA GLY A 208 21.38 -22.67 28.03
C GLY A 208 20.92 -22.74 26.56
N MET A 209 21.38 -23.73 25.80
CA MET A 209 21.10 -23.85 24.36
C MET A 209 19.80 -24.61 24.11
N ARG A 210 18.72 -24.17 24.76
CA ARG A 210 17.40 -24.74 24.56
C ARG A 210 16.85 -24.25 23.23
N GLN A 211 16.51 -25.18 22.34
CA GLN A 211 15.79 -24.85 21.12
C GLN A 211 14.33 -24.55 21.46
N ILE A 212 13.90 -23.31 21.25
CA ILE A 212 12.55 -22.83 21.61
C ILE A 212 11.83 -22.45 20.32
N PHE A 213 10.72 -23.14 20.02
CA PHE A 213 9.88 -22.87 18.86
C PHE A 213 8.43 -22.75 19.33
N ASN A 214 8.10 -21.61 19.95
CA ASN A 214 6.81 -21.41 20.66
C ASN A 214 5.73 -20.69 19.84
N ASP A 215 6.00 -20.40 18.57
CA ASP A 215 5.04 -19.71 17.72
C ASP A 215 4.01 -20.72 17.20
N GLU A 216 2.95 -20.95 17.97
CA GLU A 216 1.83 -21.84 17.59
C GLU A 216 0.96 -21.26 16.47
N ILE A 217 1.00 -19.93 16.31
CA ILE A 217 0.21 -19.16 15.35
C ILE A 217 1.13 -18.19 14.60
N LEU A 218 1.01 -18.16 13.27
CA LEU A 218 1.71 -17.19 12.42
C LEU A 218 0.75 -16.08 12.01
N CYS A 219 0.83 -14.93 12.69
CA CYS A 219 0.07 -13.74 12.29
C CYS A 219 0.74 -13.06 11.08
N LEU A 220 0.03 -13.01 9.95
CA LEU A 220 0.53 -12.46 8.69
C LEU A 220 -0.57 -11.63 8.00
N ASP A 221 -0.33 -10.34 7.81
CA ASP A 221 -1.28 -9.44 7.18
C ASP A 221 -1.46 -9.80 5.70
N GLY A 222 -2.70 -9.73 5.21
CA GLY A 222 -3.06 -10.17 3.85
C GLY A 222 -3.18 -11.68 3.69
N TYR A 223 -3.17 -12.43 4.80
CA TYR A 223 -3.44 -13.86 4.84
C TYR A 223 -4.56 -14.18 5.82
N ILE A 224 -5.36 -15.20 5.49
CA ILE A 224 -6.42 -15.72 6.36
C ILE A 224 -6.20 -17.21 6.59
N TYR A 225 -6.28 -17.65 7.84
CA TYR A 225 -6.24 -19.07 8.22
C TYR A 225 -7.65 -19.67 8.13
N THR A 226 -7.80 -20.80 7.46
CA THR A 226 -9.13 -21.35 7.13
C THR A 226 -9.39 -22.70 7.80
N ASN A 227 -10.63 -23.17 7.73
CA ASN A 227 -11.06 -24.45 8.31
C ASN A 227 -10.34 -25.68 7.71
N ASP A 228 -9.68 -25.54 6.56
CA ASP A 228 -8.87 -26.62 5.96
C ASP A 228 -7.45 -26.72 6.53
N GLY A 229 -7.13 -25.87 7.52
CA GLY A 229 -5.85 -25.84 8.21
C GLY A 229 -4.77 -25.00 7.51
N LYS A 230 -5.13 -24.21 6.49
CA LYS A 230 -4.16 -23.43 5.70
C LYS A 230 -4.36 -21.94 5.76
N TYR A 231 -3.24 -21.22 5.64
CA TYR A 231 -3.18 -19.81 5.30
C TYR A 231 -3.38 -19.59 3.80
N TYR A 232 -4.27 -18.67 3.46
CA TYR A 232 -4.55 -18.23 2.10
C TYR A 232 -4.22 -16.76 1.96
N LYS A 233 -3.40 -16.41 0.96
CA LYS A 233 -3.23 -15.01 0.57
C LYS A 233 -4.52 -14.50 -0.05
N TYR A 234 -5.01 -13.37 0.41
CA TYR A 234 -6.11 -12.65 -0.22
C TYR A 234 -5.62 -11.33 -0.82
N ASN A 235 -6.28 -10.90 -1.89
CA ASN A 235 -5.96 -9.66 -2.60
C ASN A 235 -7.06 -8.61 -2.45
N TYR A 236 -8.21 -9.00 -1.89
CA TYR A 236 -9.31 -8.11 -1.58
C TYR A 236 -10.14 -8.70 -0.41
N GLU A 237 -10.65 -7.84 0.45
CA GLU A 237 -11.48 -8.20 1.60
C GLU A 237 -12.66 -7.23 1.71
N ILE A 238 -13.86 -7.78 1.94
CA ILE A 238 -15.05 -6.99 2.26
C ILE A 238 -15.99 -7.81 3.15
N ASN A 239 -16.46 -7.22 4.25
CA ASN A 239 -17.38 -7.86 5.19
C ASN A 239 -16.93 -9.27 5.63
N GLU A 240 -15.64 -9.41 5.99
CA GLU A 240 -15.02 -10.70 6.40
C GLU A 240 -15.06 -11.80 5.32
N VAL A 241 -15.32 -11.42 4.07
CA VAL A 241 -15.16 -12.28 2.90
C VAL A 241 -13.87 -11.93 2.19
N TYR A 242 -13.02 -12.93 2.02
CA TYR A 242 -11.69 -12.78 1.45
C TYR A 242 -11.65 -13.34 0.03
N PHE A 243 -11.23 -12.52 -0.91
CA PHE A 243 -11.07 -12.88 -2.31
C PHE A 243 -9.60 -13.14 -2.56
N CYS A 244 -9.31 -14.34 -3.05
CA CYS A 244 -7.97 -14.86 -3.19
C CYS A 244 -7.62 -15.09 -4.67
N PRO A 245 -6.32 -15.07 -5.03
CA PRO A 245 -5.87 -15.49 -6.34
C PRO A 245 -6.33 -16.91 -6.69
N ASN A 246 -6.36 -17.22 -7.98
CA ASN A 246 -6.82 -18.51 -8.52
C ASN A 246 -8.32 -18.79 -8.32
N ASN A 247 -9.15 -17.75 -8.32
CA ASN A 247 -10.61 -17.84 -8.22
C ASN A 247 -11.08 -18.55 -6.94
N ILE A 248 -10.58 -18.11 -5.80
CA ILE A 248 -10.96 -18.65 -4.49
C ILE A 248 -11.64 -17.53 -3.70
N ILE A 249 -12.76 -17.87 -3.07
CA ILE A 249 -13.44 -17.01 -2.09
C ILE A 249 -13.42 -17.75 -0.76
N ILE A 250 -13.07 -17.04 0.30
CA ILE A 250 -13.15 -17.53 1.66
C ILE A 250 -14.23 -16.75 2.37
N ASP A 251 -15.26 -17.46 2.81
CA ASP A 251 -16.43 -16.90 3.49
C ASP A 251 -16.71 -17.77 4.71
N ASN A 252 -16.82 -17.15 5.90
CA ASN A 252 -16.95 -17.87 7.17
C ASN A 252 -15.85 -18.95 7.36
N LEU A 253 -14.61 -18.61 6.97
CA LEU A 253 -13.45 -19.52 6.98
C LEU A 253 -13.59 -20.78 6.10
N GLY A 254 -14.65 -20.88 5.30
CA GLY A 254 -14.87 -21.93 4.31
C GLY A 254 -14.21 -21.59 2.98
N VAL A 255 -13.51 -22.55 2.37
CA VAL A 255 -12.80 -22.34 1.10
C VAL A 255 -13.69 -22.72 -0.09
N HIS A 256 -14.09 -21.73 -0.89
CA HIS A 256 -14.90 -21.91 -2.09
C HIS A 256 -14.05 -21.70 -3.35
N LYS A 257 -13.80 -22.77 -4.10
CA LYS A 257 -13.01 -22.74 -5.34
C LYS A 257 -13.92 -22.69 -6.56
N TYR A 258 -13.65 -21.77 -7.47
CA TYR A 258 -14.40 -21.61 -8.71
C TYR A 258 -13.57 -22.09 -9.92
N PRO A 259 -14.12 -22.96 -10.78
CA PRO A 259 -13.38 -23.49 -11.93
C PRO A 259 -12.92 -22.39 -12.90
N PRO A 260 -11.61 -22.26 -13.20
CA PRO A 260 -11.06 -21.17 -14.00
C PRO A 260 -11.46 -21.19 -15.47
N GLU A 261 -11.93 -22.32 -15.99
CA GLU A 261 -12.52 -22.45 -17.32
C GLU A 261 -13.90 -21.80 -17.44
N GLN A 262 -14.56 -21.53 -16.31
CA GLN A 262 -15.89 -20.91 -16.28
C GLN A 262 -15.89 -19.55 -15.60
N TYR A 263 -15.06 -19.33 -14.58
CA TYR A 263 -15.14 -18.12 -13.78
C TYR A 263 -13.86 -17.31 -13.79
N ILE A 264 -13.99 -16.00 -13.62
CA ILE A 264 -12.91 -15.11 -13.21
C ILE A 264 -13.41 -14.30 -12.03
N ILE A 265 -12.67 -14.34 -10.93
CA ILE A 265 -12.96 -13.57 -9.72
C ILE A 265 -11.98 -12.42 -9.64
N PHE A 266 -12.48 -11.20 -9.49
CA PHE A 266 -11.69 -9.98 -9.36
C PHE A 266 -12.40 -9.01 -8.43
N ASP A 267 -11.66 -8.37 -7.51
CA ASP A 267 -12.23 -7.68 -6.35
C ASP A 267 -13.36 -8.53 -5.72
N TYR A 268 -14.58 -8.00 -5.61
CA TYR A 268 -15.79 -8.67 -5.12
C TYR A 268 -16.73 -9.13 -6.25
N TYR A 269 -16.24 -9.16 -7.49
CA TYR A 269 -16.99 -9.55 -8.67
C TYR A 269 -16.69 -10.98 -9.09
N ILE A 270 -17.71 -11.65 -9.61
CA ILE A 270 -17.62 -12.96 -10.25
C ILE A 270 -18.12 -12.81 -11.68
N LEU A 271 -17.21 -12.95 -12.65
CA LEU A 271 -17.53 -13.06 -14.06
C LEU A 271 -17.71 -14.54 -14.42
N ASP A 272 -18.92 -14.92 -14.85
CA ASP A 272 -19.19 -16.22 -15.47
C ASP A 272 -19.01 -16.11 -16.98
N LEU A 273 -18.03 -16.85 -17.52
CA LEU A 273 -17.66 -16.87 -18.93
C LEU A 273 -18.67 -17.62 -19.81
N LYS A 274 -19.42 -18.57 -19.25
CA LYS A 274 -20.44 -19.36 -19.97
C LYS A 274 -21.77 -18.62 -20.00
N ALA A 275 -22.22 -18.16 -18.83
CA ALA A 275 -23.45 -17.37 -18.70
C ALA A 275 -23.26 -15.94 -19.23
N LYS A 276 -22.01 -15.46 -19.32
CA LYS A 276 -21.62 -14.12 -19.77
C LYS A 276 -22.23 -13.02 -18.90
N THR A 277 -22.20 -13.24 -17.59
CA THR A 277 -22.76 -12.34 -16.58
C THR A 277 -21.69 -11.95 -15.57
N ILE A 278 -21.76 -10.72 -15.09
CA ILE A 278 -21.01 -10.27 -13.92
C ILE A 278 -21.97 -10.22 -12.73
N THR A 279 -21.55 -10.76 -11.60
CA THR A 279 -22.29 -10.73 -10.34
C THR A 279 -21.38 -10.26 -9.20
N ILE A 280 -21.99 -9.92 -8.07
CA ILE A 280 -21.26 -9.55 -6.84
C ILE A 280 -21.40 -10.65 -5.79
N TYR A 281 -20.37 -10.77 -4.96
CA TYR A 281 -20.36 -11.62 -3.79
C TYR A 281 -19.79 -10.85 -2.59
N PRO A 282 -20.30 -11.05 -1.36
CA PRO A 282 -21.62 -11.60 -1.04
C PRO A 282 -22.76 -10.68 -1.53
N LYS A 283 -23.78 -11.27 -2.16
CA LYS A 283 -24.82 -10.51 -2.90
C LYS A 283 -25.71 -9.63 -2.03
N CYS A 284 -25.99 -10.03 -0.79
CA CYS A 284 -27.01 -9.38 0.05
C CYS A 284 -26.48 -8.20 0.89
N THR A 285 -25.16 -8.04 1.02
CA THR A 285 -24.55 -7.03 1.89
C THR A 285 -23.94 -5.86 1.12
N ILE A 286 -23.68 -6.05 -0.18
CA ILE A 286 -23.04 -5.06 -1.03
C ILE A 286 -24.08 -4.40 -1.94
N ARG A 287 -24.16 -3.06 -1.89
CA ARG A 287 -24.94 -2.27 -2.84
C ARG A 287 -24.01 -1.75 -3.92
N ASP A 288 -23.96 -2.44 -5.05
CA ASP A 288 -23.23 -2.00 -6.23
C ASP A 288 -24.11 -2.07 -7.48
N SER A 289 -24.09 -1.02 -8.29
CA SER A 289 -24.89 -0.93 -9.52
C SER A 289 -24.21 -1.48 -10.76
N PHE A 290 -22.88 -1.61 -10.79
CA PHE A 290 -22.11 -2.00 -11.97
C PHE A 290 -22.61 -3.32 -12.61
N PRO A 291 -22.81 -4.44 -11.89
CA PRO A 291 -23.30 -5.68 -12.49
C PRO A 291 -24.63 -5.54 -13.24
N LYS A 292 -25.51 -4.63 -12.79
CA LYS A 292 -26.83 -4.40 -13.42
C LYS A 292 -26.73 -3.61 -14.71
N THR A 293 -25.65 -2.85 -14.90
CA THR A 293 -25.41 -2.09 -16.14
C THR A 293 -24.83 -2.96 -17.25
N VAL A 294 -24.18 -4.06 -16.89
CA VAL A 294 -23.57 -5.00 -17.82
C VAL A 294 -24.58 -6.09 -18.20
N THR A 295 -25.25 -5.91 -19.34
CA THR A 295 -26.30 -6.79 -19.85
C THR A 295 -26.03 -7.18 -21.31
N ASP A 296 -26.54 -8.35 -21.72
CA ASP A 296 -26.54 -8.83 -23.10
C ASP A 296 -25.13 -8.99 -23.71
N ILE A 297 -24.17 -9.48 -22.92
CA ILE A 297 -22.82 -9.76 -23.43
C ILE A 297 -22.89 -10.89 -24.47
N SER A 298 -22.53 -10.59 -25.71
CA SER A 298 -22.52 -11.54 -26.82
C SER A 298 -21.24 -12.38 -26.83
N GLN A 299 -20.10 -11.80 -26.44
CA GLN A 299 -18.81 -12.48 -26.43
C GLN A 299 -17.87 -11.91 -25.36
N ILE A 300 -17.04 -12.77 -24.78
CA ILE A 300 -15.94 -12.39 -23.90
C ILE A 300 -14.62 -12.83 -24.55
N SER A 301 -13.63 -11.94 -24.58
CA SER A 301 -12.27 -12.25 -24.98
C SER A 301 -11.30 -11.94 -23.83
N ILE A 302 -10.25 -12.75 -23.72
CA ILE A 302 -9.26 -12.63 -22.66
C ILE A 302 -7.88 -12.65 -23.30
N LEU A 303 -7.11 -11.59 -23.09
CA LEU A 303 -5.72 -11.49 -23.52
C LEU A 303 -4.82 -11.49 -22.28
N LYS A 304 -3.82 -12.37 -22.25
CA LYS A 304 -2.76 -12.34 -21.24
C LYS A 304 -1.56 -11.59 -21.81
N ASN A 305 -1.13 -10.55 -21.12
CA ASN A 305 0.02 -9.74 -21.50
C ASN A 305 1.31 -10.34 -20.93
N SER A 306 2.46 -9.87 -21.44
CA SER A 306 3.79 -10.35 -21.03
C SER A 306 4.16 -9.99 -19.58
N ASP A 307 3.51 -8.99 -19.01
CA ASP A 307 3.69 -8.50 -17.63
C ASP A 307 2.76 -9.19 -16.62
N ASN A 308 2.20 -10.36 -16.98
CA ASN A 308 1.19 -11.10 -16.22
C ASN A 308 -0.16 -10.39 -16.02
N THR A 309 -0.38 -9.22 -16.62
CA THR A 309 -1.71 -8.60 -16.63
C THR A 309 -2.65 -9.34 -17.58
N ARG A 310 -3.95 -9.24 -17.31
CA ARG A 310 -5.01 -9.87 -18.09
C ARG A 310 -6.03 -8.82 -18.50
N LEU A 311 -6.18 -8.62 -19.81
CA LEU A 311 -7.21 -7.77 -20.37
C LEU A 311 -8.44 -8.61 -20.71
N ILE A 312 -9.55 -8.31 -20.06
CA ILE A 312 -10.86 -8.88 -20.36
C ILE A 312 -11.61 -7.86 -21.22
N LYS A 313 -12.16 -8.29 -22.36
CA LYS A 313 -13.13 -7.50 -23.13
C LYS A 313 -14.45 -8.25 -23.22
N ALA A 314 -15.51 -7.64 -22.74
CA ALA A 314 -16.87 -8.16 -22.85
C ALA A 314 -17.65 -7.29 -23.84
N TYR A 315 -18.01 -7.89 -24.97
CA TYR A 315 -18.67 -7.22 -26.09
C TYR A 315 -20.18 -7.32 -25.97
N LYS A 316 -20.85 -6.21 -26.23
CA LYS A 316 -22.29 -6.11 -26.54
C LYS A 316 -22.40 -5.84 -28.04
N ASN A 317 -23.37 -6.44 -28.73
CA ASN A 317 -23.75 -6.20 -30.14
C ASN A 317 -22.65 -5.77 -31.15
N ASN A 318 -22.33 -6.62 -32.13
CA ASN A 318 -21.47 -6.27 -33.29
C ASN A 318 -20.04 -5.73 -32.98
N TYR A 319 -19.49 -6.02 -31.79
CA TYR A 319 -18.11 -5.72 -31.36
C TYR A 319 -17.72 -4.25 -31.18
N GLU A 320 -18.60 -3.29 -31.46
CA GLU A 320 -18.34 -1.85 -31.25
C GLU A 320 -18.59 -1.42 -29.81
N GLU A 321 -19.59 -2.00 -29.16
CA GLU A 321 -19.91 -1.79 -27.74
C GLU A 321 -19.20 -2.84 -26.89
N TYR A 322 -18.40 -2.41 -25.92
CA TYR A 322 -17.68 -3.29 -25.03
C TYR A 322 -17.25 -2.60 -23.73
N ILE A 323 -17.12 -3.41 -22.70
CA ILE A 323 -16.36 -3.05 -21.50
C ILE A 323 -14.97 -3.68 -21.57
N THR A 324 -13.96 -3.01 -21.00
CA THR A 324 -12.65 -3.61 -20.78
C THR A 324 -12.25 -3.53 -19.32
N ILE A 325 -11.73 -4.64 -18.80
CA ILE A 325 -11.23 -4.76 -17.43
C ILE A 325 -9.79 -5.25 -17.53
N LEU A 326 -8.83 -4.41 -17.14
CA LEU A 326 -7.43 -4.80 -17.00
C LEU A 326 -7.18 -5.25 -15.57
N LEU A 327 -6.83 -6.51 -15.42
CA LEU A 327 -6.48 -7.11 -14.13
C LEU A 327 -4.97 -7.31 -14.02
N ASN A 328 -4.43 -7.16 -12.80
CA ASN A 328 -3.08 -7.61 -12.51
C ASN A 328 -3.01 -9.15 -12.30
N GLU A 329 -1.81 -9.66 -12.01
CA GLU A 329 -1.57 -11.08 -11.75
C GLU A 329 -2.37 -11.67 -10.56
N ASN A 330 -2.84 -10.81 -9.65
CA ASN A 330 -3.65 -11.17 -8.49
C ASN A 330 -5.14 -10.90 -8.71
N ASN A 331 -5.58 -10.67 -9.95
CA ASN A 331 -6.97 -10.33 -10.31
C ASN A 331 -7.50 -9.04 -9.63
N ILE A 332 -6.65 -8.06 -9.33
CA ILE A 332 -7.08 -6.73 -8.90
C ILE A 332 -7.30 -5.86 -10.15
N ILE A 333 -8.38 -5.07 -10.16
CA ILE A 333 -8.69 -4.14 -11.26
C ILE A 333 -7.71 -2.96 -11.27
N LEU A 334 -6.97 -2.80 -12.38
CA LEU A 334 -6.06 -1.66 -12.60
C LEU A 334 -6.69 -0.59 -13.50
N GLU A 335 -7.33 -1.02 -14.59
CA GLU A 335 -7.97 -0.12 -15.55
C GLU A 335 -9.36 -0.64 -15.89
N PHE A 336 -10.30 0.30 -16.05
CA PHE A 336 -11.66 -0.01 -16.45
C PHE A 336 -12.14 0.97 -17.52
N LYS A 337 -12.76 0.42 -18.57
CA LYS A 337 -13.41 1.19 -19.64
C LYS A 337 -14.80 0.66 -19.88
N ASP A 338 -15.74 1.57 -20.06
CA ASP A 338 -17.09 1.25 -20.51
C ASP A 338 -17.54 2.25 -21.57
N ASN A 339 -17.64 1.79 -22.83
CA ASN A 339 -18.17 2.60 -23.93
C ASN A 339 -19.65 2.33 -24.23
N ILE A 340 -20.33 1.54 -23.40
CA ILE A 340 -21.73 1.17 -23.55
C ILE A 340 -22.60 2.12 -22.75
N ILE A 341 -22.17 2.42 -21.52
CA ILE A 341 -22.97 3.17 -20.56
C ILE A 341 -23.02 4.68 -20.90
N THR A 342 -24.20 5.27 -20.75
CA THR A 342 -24.44 6.71 -20.98
C THR A 342 -24.72 7.48 -19.70
N GLU A 343 -25.06 6.79 -18.60
CA GLU A 343 -25.29 7.37 -17.29
C GLU A 343 -24.68 6.48 -16.21
N LEU A 344 -23.87 7.04 -15.30
CA LEU A 344 -23.27 6.30 -14.20
C LEU A 344 -24.16 6.36 -12.95
N PRO A 345 -24.93 5.30 -12.62
CA PRO A 345 -25.84 5.29 -11.47
C PRO A 345 -25.11 5.39 -10.12
N PRO A 346 -25.85 5.68 -9.02
CA PRO A 346 -25.28 5.67 -7.67
C PRO A 346 -24.67 4.30 -7.31
N ASN A 347 -23.56 4.32 -6.58
CA ASN A 347 -22.80 3.14 -6.15
C ASN A 347 -22.23 2.29 -7.29
N TYR A 348 -21.81 2.94 -8.38
CA TYR A 348 -21.13 2.25 -9.47
C TYR A 348 -19.67 1.94 -9.08
N MET A 349 -19.36 0.64 -8.90
CA MET A 349 -18.04 0.17 -8.48
C MET A 349 -17.55 0.77 -7.15
N SER A 350 -18.46 1.04 -6.21
CA SER A 350 -18.19 1.89 -5.04
C SER A 350 -17.18 1.32 -4.05
N TYR A 351 -16.97 0.01 -4.05
CA TYR A 351 -16.02 -0.65 -3.15
C TYR A 351 -14.68 -0.98 -3.82
N THR A 352 -14.50 -0.60 -5.09
CA THR A 352 -13.23 -0.84 -5.78
C THR A 352 -12.21 0.26 -5.45
N ASN A 353 -11.10 -0.14 -4.83
CA ASN A 353 -10.13 0.79 -4.23
C ASN A 353 -8.79 0.88 -4.98
N ASN A 354 -8.55 0.02 -5.97
CA ASN A 354 -7.24 -0.14 -6.62
C ASN A 354 -7.19 0.35 -8.08
N ILE A 355 -8.32 0.77 -8.65
CA ILE A 355 -8.37 1.27 -10.03
C ILE A 355 -7.51 2.52 -10.16
N GLN A 356 -6.64 2.52 -11.17
CA GLN A 356 -5.75 3.63 -11.51
C GLN A 356 -6.25 4.43 -12.71
N LYS A 357 -7.05 3.80 -13.59
CA LYS A 357 -7.53 4.43 -14.82
C LYS A 357 -8.99 4.09 -15.11
N LEU A 358 -9.76 5.13 -15.39
CA LEU A 358 -11.17 5.04 -15.80
C LEU A 358 -11.37 5.69 -17.17
N ASP A 359 -12.13 5.04 -18.05
CA ASP A 359 -12.47 5.57 -19.37
C ASP A 359 -13.95 5.37 -19.69
N PHE A 360 -14.72 6.46 -19.75
CA PHE A 360 -16.15 6.45 -20.04
C PHE A 360 -16.47 7.44 -21.18
N PRO A 361 -16.19 7.06 -22.44
CA PRO A 361 -16.28 7.98 -23.56
C PRO A 361 -17.70 8.48 -23.85
N ASN A 362 -18.74 7.72 -23.48
CA ASN A 362 -20.13 8.00 -23.85
C ASN A 362 -21.02 8.49 -22.71
N VAL A 363 -20.47 8.61 -21.49
CA VAL A 363 -21.23 9.06 -20.31
C VAL A 363 -21.58 10.53 -20.39
N LYS A 364 -22.86 10.85 -20.15
CA LYS A 364 -23.44 12.20 -20.11
C LYS A 364 -23.80 12.67 -18.70
N THR A 365 -24.16 11.73 -17.83
CA THR A 365 -24.60 12.01 -16.46
C THR A 365 -23.89 11.08 -15.47
N ILE A 366 -23.39 11.63 -14.37
CA ILE A 366 -22.82 10.87 -13.26
C ILE A 366 -23.61 11.20 -12.00
N PHE A 367 -24.12 10.19 -11.32
CA PHE A 367 -24.84 10.35 -10.06
C PHE A 367 -23.88 10.43 -8.85
N ASN A 368 -24.45 10.51 -7.65
CA ASN A 368 -23.75 10.88 -6.44
C ASN A 368 -22.72 9.83 -5.97
N GLY A 369 -21.66 10.31 -5.32
CA GLY A 369 -20.67 9.48 -4.61
C GLY A 369 -19.73 8.70 -5.52
N PHE A 370 -19.61 9.08 -6.80
CA PHE A 370 -18.75 8.38 -7.74
C PHE A 370 -17.28 8.41 -7.29
N PHE A 371 -16.73 7.24 -6.96
CA PHE A 371 -15.34 7.04 -6.52
C PHE A 371 -14.89 7.94 -5.34
N LYS A 372 -15.81 8.24 -4.41
CA LYS A 372 -15.50 8.89 -3.14
C LYS A 372 -14.52 8.04 -2.31
N ASN A 373 -13.56 8.68 -1.64
CA ASN A 373 -12.51 8.08 -0.80
C ASN A 373 -11.57 7.11 -1.53
N ASN A 374 -11.53 7.14 -2.87
CA ASN A 374 -10.59 6.32 -3.63
C ASN A 374 -9.22 7.02 -3.67
N ASN A 375 -8.14 6.34 -3.28
CA ASN A 375 -6.79 6.93 -3.28
C ASN A 375 -5.83 6.21 -4.25
N SER A 376 -6.37 5.62 -5.32
CA SER A 376 -5.59 4.93 -6.36
C SER A 376 -5.76 5.51 -7.76
N LEU A 377 -6.89 6.20 -8.02
CA LEU A 377 -7.23 6.72 -9.33
C LEU A 377 -6.27 7.83 -9.76
N LYS A 378 -5.63 7.67 -10.92
CA LYS A 378 -4.65 8.62 -11.47
C LYS A 378 -5.17 9.32 -12.72
N TYR A 379 -6.04 8.64 -13.47
CA TYR A 379 -6.58 9.15 -14.72
C TYR A 379 -8.05 8.79 -14.87
N ILE A 380 -8.83 9.76 -15.35
CA ILE A 380 -10.23 9.58 -15.69
C ILE A 380 -10.54 10.31 -17.01
N ASN A 381 -11.21 9.63 -17.94
CA ASN A 381 -11.67 10.20 -19.20
C ASN A 381 -13.21 10.29 -19.25
N LEU A 382 -13.72 11.51 -19.34
CA LEU A 382 -15.15 11.84 -19.34
C LEU A 382 -15.46 12.95 -20.38
N PRO A 383 -15.24 12.69 -21.68
CA PRO A 383 -15.26 13.75 -22.69
C PRO A 383 -16.66 14.32 -22.94
N ASN A 384 -17.72 13.55 -22.65
CA ASN A 384 -19.11 13.90 -22.98
C ASN A 384 -19.98 14.19 -21.75
N VAL A 385 -19.41 14.19 -20.54
CA VAL A 385 -20.20 14.42 -19.32
C VAL A 385 -20.72 15.86 -19.29
N SER A 386 -21.99 16.01 -18.96
CA SER A 386 -22.72 17.27 -18.90
C SER A 386 -23.23 17.60 -17.50
N THR A 387 -23.54 16.56 -16.71
CA THR A 387 -24.06 16.70 -15.34
C THR A 387 -23.35 15.72 -14.40
N ILE A 388 -22.90 16.23 -13.26
CA ILE A 388 -22.25 15.44 -12.20
C ILE A 388 -22.99 15.71 -10.88
N GLY A 389 -23.34 14.65 -10.16
CA GLY A 389 -23.97 14.71 -8.84
C GLY A 389 -23.01 15.12 -7.72
N TYR A 390 -23.43 14.89 -6.47
CA TYR A 390 -22.66 15.28 -5.29
C TYR A 390 -21.52 14.29 -5.00
N SER A 391 -20.47 14.76 -4.32
CA SER A 391 -19.33 13.95 -3.82
C SER A 391 -18.59 13.16 -4.91
N PHE A 392 -18.54 13.68 -6.13
CA PHE A 392 -17.71 13.10 -7.19
C PHE A 392 -16.24 13.23 -6.82
N LEU A 393 -15.55 12.09 -6.69
CA LEU A 393 -14.13 12.02 -6.35
C LEU A 393 -13.75 12.81 -5.09
N GLU A 394 -14.65 12.93 -4.12
CA GLU A 394 -14.35 13.49 -2.81
C GLU A 394 -13.27 12.63 -2.10
N ASP A 395 -12.31 13.28 -1.45
CA ASP A 395 -11.18 12.67 -0.73
C ASP A 395 -10.34 11.71 -1.59
N ASN A 396 -9.88 12.21 -2.74
CA ASN A 396 -9.02 11.48 -3.66
C ASN A 396 -7.67 12.20 -3.79
N ASN A 397 -6.61 11.60 -3.26
CA ASN A 397 -5.31 12.27 -3.16
C ASN A 397 -4.32 11.85 -4.26
N THR A 398 -4.78 11.28 -5.39
CA THR A 398 -3.89 10.77 -6.46
C THR A 398 -4.07 11.42 -7.83
N ILE A 399 -5.22 12.01 -8.12
CA ILE A 399 -5.45 12.68 -9.41
C ILE A 399 -4.77 14.04 -9.42
N LYS A 400 -4.02 14.31 -10.49
CA LYS A 400 -3.34 15.59 -10.71
C LYS A 400 -4.06 16.53 -11.66
N LYS A 401 -4.76 15.97 -12.66
CA LYS A 401 -5.38 16.75 -13.73
C LYS A 401 -6.76 16.20 -14.08
N ILE A 402 -7.72 17.11 -14.27
CA ILE A 402 -9.08 16.76 -14.69
C ILE A 402 -9.51 17.66 -15.85
N ASN A 403 -10.04 17.06 -16.91
CA ASN A 403 -10.60 17.78 -18.06
C ASN A 403 -12.04 17.32 -18.31
N LEU A 404 -12.98 18.25 -18.19
CA LEU A 404 -14.42 18.04 -18.35
C LEU A 404 -14.96 19.07 -19.36
N PRO A 405 -14.70 18.90 -20.66
CA PRO A 405 -14.91 19.94 -21.67
C PRO A 405 -16.38 20.30 -21.90
N ASN A 406 -17.31 19.42 -21.50
CA ASN A 406 -18.74 19.55 -21.75
C ASN A 406 -19.60 19.70 -20.48
N VAL A 407 -18.98 19.71 -19.29
CA VAL A 407 -19.73 19.76 -18.04
C VAL A 407 -20.38 21.12 -17.85
N LYS A 408 -21.65 21.12 -17.42
CA LYS A 408 -22.45 22.32 -17.17
C LYS A 408 -22.90 22.43 -15.72
N ILE A 409 -23.28 21.31 -15.11
CA ILE A 409 -23.87 21.27 -13.77
C ILE A 409 -23.07 20.29 -12.92
N ILE A 410 -22.61 20.75 -11.77
CA ILE A 410 -21.89 19.95 -10.77
C ILE A 410 -22.57 20.09 -9.41
N GLY A 411 -22.75 18.98 -8.70
CA GLY A 411 -23.31 18.94 -7.35
C GLY A 411 -22.32 19.37 -6.25
N GLU A 412 -22.71 19.17 -4.99
CA GLU A 412 -21.92 19.53 -3.81
C GLU A 412 -20.68 18.63 -3.64
N ASN A 413 -19.65 19.13 -2.95
CA ASN A 413 -18.42 18.42 -2.57
C ASN A 413 -17.68 17.75 -3.74
N PHE A 414 -17.79 18.30 -4.95
CA PHE A 414 -17.02 17.86 -6.11
C PHE A 414 -15.51 18.01 -5.81
N LEU A 415 -14.72 16.94 -5.98
CA LEU A 415 -13.26 16.95 -5.75
C LEU A 415 -12.82 17.62 -4.44
N LYS A 416 -13.66 17.59 -3.40
CA LYS A 416 -13.30 18.13 -2.09
C LYS A 416 -12.19 17.29 -1.47
N PHE A 417 -11.24 17.90 -0.76
CA PHE A 417 -10.06 17.24 -0.16
C PHE A 417 -9.14 16.50 -1.17
N ASN A 418 -9.00 17.01 -2.39
CA ASN A 418 -8.10 16.42 -3.39
C ASN A 418 -6.73 17.11 -3.37
N ASN A 419 -5.86 16.77 -2.42
CA ASN A 419 -4.62 17.52 -2.20
C ASN A 419 -3.61 17.44 -3.35
N SER A 420 -3.73 16.47 -4.25
CA SER A 420 -2.82 16.31 -5.40
C SER A 420 -3.31 16.98 -6.68
N LEU A 421 -4.51 17.56 -6.70
CA LEU A 421 -5.06 18.19 -7.90
C LEU A 421 -4.30 19.48 -8.21
N GLU A 422 -3.71 19.54 -9.39
CA GLU A 422 -2.91 20.67 -9.89
C GLU A 422 -3.68 21.48 -10.95
N GLU A 423 -4.49 20.82 -11.78
CA GLU A 423 -5.17 21.45 -12.93
C GLU A 423 -6.59 20.91 -13.12
N ILE A 424 -7.54 21.81 -13.37
CA ILE A 424 -8.91 21.46 -13.76
C ILE A 424 -9.43 22.34 -14.90
N GLN A 425 -10.09 21.71 -15.89
CA GLN A 425 -10.67 22.39 -17.04
C GLN A 425 -12.17 22.10 -17.19
N CYS A 426 -13.02 23.12 -16.99
CA CYS A 426 -14.48 23.03 -17.13
C CYS A 426 -15.05 24.26 -17.88
N PRO A 427 -14.74 24.46 -19.17
CA PRO A 427 -15.02 25.72 -19.90
C PRO A 427 -16.51 26.03 -20.11
N LYS A 428 -17.40 25.03 -19.94
CA LYS A 428 -18.85 25.16 -20.10
C LYS A 428 -19.61 25.15 -18.78
N LEU A 429 -18.91 25.22 -17.64
CA LEU A 429 -19.50 25.14 -16.32
C LEU A 429 -20.44 26.33 -16.04
N GLU A 430 -21.69 26.04 -15.72
CA GLU A 430 -22.77 27.02 -15.50
C GLU A 430 -23.25 27.02 -14.03
N TYR A 431 -23.23 25.87 -13.37
CA TYR A 431 -23.68 25.68 -11.98
C TYR A 431 -22.77 24.72 -11.20
N VAL A 432 -22.59 25.03 -9.91
CA VAL A 432 -21.83 24.24 -8.93
C VAL A 432 -22.59 24.18 -7.59
N GLY A 433 -22.43 23.09 -6.85
CA GLY A 433 -22.91 22.98 -5.48
C GLY A 433 -21.86 23.37 -4.44
N SER A 434 -22.29 23.43 -3.17
CA SER A 434 -21.45 23.80 -2.02
C SER A 434 -20.20 22.91 -1.92
N GLY A 435 -19.04 23.49 -1.61
CA GLY A 435 -17.78 22.77 -1.49
C GLY A 435 -17.16 22.31 -2.82
N PHE A 436 -17.43 23.01 -3.92
CA PHE A 436 -17.10 22.64 -5.30
C PHE A 436 -15.63 22.25 -5.57
N LEU A 437 -14.65 22.80 -4.85
CA LEU A 437 -13.24 22.42 -4.95
C LEU A 437 -12.53 22.70 -3.60
N ALA A 438 -13.25 22.56 -2.47
CA ALA A 438 -12.68 22.89 -1.18
C ALA A 438 -11.51 21.96 -0.79
N TYR A 439 -10.50 22.51 -0.13
CA TYR A 439 -9.30 21.84 0.39
C TYR A 439 -8.42 21.20 -0.70
N ASN A 440 -8.29 21.83 -1.87
CA ASN A 440 -7.36 21.43 -2.93
C ASN A 440 -6.03 22.17 -2.79
N ARG A 441 -5.09 21.58 -2.05
CA ARG A 441 -3.85 22.27 -1.65
C ARG A 441 -2.76 22.40 -2.72
N CYS A 442 -2.88 21.73 -3.87
CA CYS A 442 -1.95 21.87 -5.00
C CYS A 442 -2.53 22.62 -6.20
N LEU A 443 -3.81 23.02 -6.15
CA LEU A 443 -4.48 23.69 -7.25
C LEU A 443 -3.98 25.13 -7.34
N THR A 444 -3.43 25.52 -8.50
CA THR A 444 -2.79 26.84 -8.67
C THR A 444 -3.64 27.83 -9.45
N SER A 445 -4.54 27.36 -10.32
CA SER A 445 -5.37 28.24 -11.13
C SER A 445 -6.71 27.62 -11.49
N ILE A 446 -7.72 28.48 -11.66
CA ILE A 446 -9.03 28.10 -12.20
C ILE A 446 -9.54 29.13 -13.21
N ASN A 447 -10.26 28.66 -14.23
CA ASN A 447 -10.98 29.48 -15.21
C ASN A 447 -12.33 28.86 -15.54
N PHE A 448 -13.42 29.51 -15.12
CA PHE A 448 -14.80 29.08 -15.40
C PHE A 448 -15.60 30.24 -16.00
N PRO A 449 -15.51 30.46 -17.32
CA PRO A 449 -15.96 31.70 -17.95
C PRO A 449 -17.48 31.82 -18.04
N LYS A 450 -18.24 30.75 -17.78
CA LYS A 450 -19.71 30.74 -17.84
C LYS A 450 -20.39 30.69 -16.46
N LEU A 451 -19.62 30.53 -15.39
CA LEU A 451 -20.16 30.41 -14.05
C LEU A 451 -20.74 31.76 -13.62
N LYS A 452 -22.00 31.77 -13.20
CA LYS A 452 -22.70 32.98 -12.72
C LYS A 452 -22.92 33.02 -11.22
N HIS A 453 -22.98 31.86 -10.59
CA HIS A 453 -23.23 31.72 -9.16
C HIS A 453 -22.28 30.68 -8.58
N ALA A 454 -21.54 31.09 -7.55
CA ALA A 454 -20.73 30.20 -6.73
C ALA A 454 -21.35 30.09 -5.34
N THR A 455 -21.64 28.87 -4.93
CA THR A 455 -22.25 28.53 -3.64
C THR A 455 -21.24 28.49 -2.50
N ASP A 456 -21.69 28.14 -1.28
CA ASP A 456 -20.84 28.12 -0.09
C ASP A 456 -19.59 27.26 -0.28
N PHE A 457 -18.47 27.67 0.31
CA PHE A 457 -17.20 26.92 0.32
C PHE A 457 -16.65 26.57 -1.08
N PHE A 458 -16.97 27.36 -2.11
CA PHE A 458 -16.61 27.07 -3.51
C PHE A 458 -15.14 26.65 -3.71
N LEU A 459 -14.19 27.42 -3.15
CA LEU A 459 -12.75 27.19 -3.18
C LEU A 459 -12.15 27.46 -1.78
N ASP A 460 -12.81 26.96 -0.73
CA ASP A 460 -12.31 27.06 0.65
C ASP A 460 -10.95 26.33 0.79
N SER A 461 -9.94 27.00 1.35
CA SER A 461 -8.66 26.45 1.76
C SER A 461 -7.84 25.82 0.62
N CYS A 462 -7.91 26.37 -0.59
CA CYS A 462 -7.01 26.03 -1.71
C CYS A 462 -5.69 26.83 -1.60
N THR A 463 -4.85 26.48 -0.64
CA THR A 463 -3.73 27.32 -0.17
C THR A 463 -2.65 27.66 -1.19
N CYS A 464 -2.61 26.98 -2.34
CA CYS A 464 -1.70 27.24 -3.47
C CYS A 464 -2.36 27.94 -4.66
N LEU A 465 -3.63 28.34 -4.54
CA LEU A 465 -4.39 29.01 -5.60
C LEU A 465 -3.86 30.44 -5.82
N GLU A 466 -3.32 30.69 -7.01
CA GLU A 466 -2.70 31.96 -7.41
C GLU A 466 -3.59 32.76 -8.37
N ILE A 467 -4.35 32.07 -9.24
CA ILE A 467 -5.13 32.69 -10.32
C ILE A 467 -6.58 32.24 -10.28
N VAL A 468 -7.51 33.20 -10.29
CA VAL A 468 -8.96 32.97 -10.33
C VAL A 468 -9.60 33.79 -11.45
N GLU A 469 -10.11 33.11 -12.48
CA GLU A 469 -10.76 33.75 -13.64
C GLU A 469 -12.25 33.37 -13.72
N LEU A 470 -13.11 34.28 -13.28
CA LEU A 470 -14.57 34.10 -13.27
C LEU A 470 -15.29 35.35 -13.82
N PRO A 471 -15.09 35.69 -15.12
CA PRO A 471 -15.50 36.97 -15.70
C PRO A 471 -17.02 37.22 -15.72
N ASN A 472 -17.83 36.16 -15.56
CA ASN A 472 -19.29 36.23 -15.57
C ASN A 472 -19.95 35.93 -14.22
N LEU A 473 -19.17 35.83 -13.14
CA LEU A 473 -19.70 35.58 -11.81
C LEU A 473 -20.51 36.80 -11.32
N GLU A 474 -21.76 36.58 -10.96
CA GLU A 474 -22.69 37.61 -10.47
C GLU A 474 -22.96 37.48 -8.97
N ARG A 475 -22.85 36.27 -8.41
CA ARG A 475 -23.12 35.97 -6.99
C ARG A 475 -22.12 34.97 -6.43
N ALA A 476 -21.58 35.26 -5.25
CA ALA A 476 -20.75 34.35 -4.46
C ALA A 476 -21.34 34.24 -3.04
N GLU A 477 -21.55 33.02 -2.53
CA GLU A 477 -22.06 32.80 -1.17
C GLU A 477 -20.93 32.75 -0.12
N ASP A 478 -21.20 32.17 1.04
CA ASP A 478 -20.30 32.23 2.20
C ASP A 478 -19.03 31.39 1.97
N TYR A 479 -17.89 31.83 2.51
CA TYR A 479 -16.62 31.10 2.40
C TYR A 479 -16.14 30.82 0.97
N PHE A 480 -16.59 31.60 -0.02
CA PHE A 480 -16.30 31.42 -1.45
C PHE A 480 -14.81 31.18 -1.78
N LEU A 481 -13.92 32.02 -1.27
CA LEU A 481 -12.46 31.94 -1.40
C LEU A 481 -11.79 32.05 -0.02
N TYR A 482 -12.38 31.44 1.01
CA TYR A 482 -11.81 31.46 2.36
C TYR A 482 -10.42 30.78 2.41
N HIS A 483 -9.43 31.41 3.06
CA HIS A 483 -8.13 30.83 3.38
C HIS A 483 -7.28 30.38 2.16
N ASN A 484 -7.36 31.13 1.07
CA ASN A 484 -6.53 31.00 -0.14
C ASN A 484 -5.24 31.81 -0.01
N ASN A 485 -4.33 31.29 0.82
CA ASN A 485 -3.12 32.02 1.16
C ASN A 485 -2.17 32.32 0.00
N ALA A 486 -2.32 31.78 -1.21
CA ALA A 486 -1.48 32.13 -2.38
C ALA A 486 -2.04 33.22 -3.29
N LEU A 487 -3.32 33.56 -3.13
CA LEU A 487 -3.99 34.51 -3.99
C LEU A 487 -3.48 35.92 -3.70
N LYS A 488 -2.95 36.59 -4.73
CA LYS A 488 -2.43 37.96 -4.62
C LYS A 488 -3.40 38.99 -5.16
N TYR A 489 -4.06 38.68 -6.27
CA TYR A 489 -4.96 39.59 -6.97
C TYR A 489 -6.27 38.88 -7.27
N LEU A 490 -7.38 39.60 -7.14
CA LEU A 490 -8.70 39.11 -7.52
C LEU A 490 -9.43 40.16 -8.35
N ASP A 491 -9.93 39.78 -9.52
CA ASP A 491 -10.76 40.60 -10.39
C ASP A 491 -12.04 39.87 -10.77
N LEU A 492 -13.19 40.36 -10.29
CA LEU A 492 -14.51 39.79 -10.60
C LEU A 492 -15.43 40.93 -11.07
N PRO A 493 -15.39 41.30 -12.36
CA PRO A 493 -15.98 42.54 -12.85
C PRO A 493 -17.52 42.58 -12.77
N LYS A 494 -18.18 41.42 -12.69
CA LYS A 494 -19.65 41.31 -12.68
C LYS A 494 -20.23 40.89 -11.33
N LEU A 495 -19.42 40.67 -10.31
CA LEU A 495 -19.88 40.22 -9.01
C LEU A 495 -20.73 41.31 -8.35
N LYS A 496 -21.99 41.00 -8.00
CA LYS A 496 -22.94 41.93 -7.38
C LYS A 496 -23.17 41.66 -5.90
N TYR A 497 -23.14 40.38 -5.52
CA TYR A 497 -23.32 39.94 -4.14
C TYR A 497 -22.18 39.01 -3.72
N ALA A 498 -21.64 39.24 -2.53
CA ALA A 498 -20.70 38.35 -1.88
C ALA A 498 -21.19 38.01 -0.46
N GLY A 499 -21.17 36.74 -0.08
CA GLY A 499 -21.57 36.28 1.25
C GLY A 499 -20.61 36.68 2.38
N SER A 500 -20.72 35.99 3.50
CA SER A 500 -19.83 36.13 4.65
C SER A 500 -18.51 35.41 4.43
N PHE A 501 -17.41 35.91 5.00
CA PHE A 501 -16.10 35.23 4.97
C PHE A 501 -15.49 34.96 3.58
N VAL A 502 -15.95 35.65 2.52
CA VAL A 502 -15.60 35.39 1.11
C VAL A 502 -14.08 35.34 0.85
N LEU A 503 -13.29 36.24 1.45
CA LEU A 503 -11.82 36.32 1.33
C LEU A 503 -11.11 36.27 2.69
N SER A 504 -11.82 35.77 3.70
CA SER A 504 -11.27 35.73 5.06
C SER A 504 -10.07 34.78 5.13
N LEU A 505 -9.07 35.17 5.92
CA LEU A 505 -7.78 34.50 6.09
C LEU A 505 -6.87 34.47 4.85
N ASP A 506 -7.17 35.23 3.80
CA ASP A 506 -6.31 35.35 2.62
C ASP A 506 -5.14 36.30 2.89
N THR A 507 -4.07 35.77 3.50
CA THR A 507 -3.01 36.61 4.06
C THR A 507 -2.06 37.24 3.02
N ARG A 508 -1.98 36.70 1.78
CA ARG A 508 -1.14 37.24 0.70
C ARG A 508 -1.86 38.15 -0.30
N LEU A 509 -3.16 38.43 -0.13
CA LEU A 509 -3.87 39.38 -1.02
C LEU A 509 -3.21 40.76 -0.98
N GLU A 510 -2.78 41.20 -2.17
CA GLU A 510 -2.21 42.51 -2.50
C GLU A 510 -3.29 43.42 -3.10
N GLY A 511 -4.30 42.90 -3.81
CA GLY A 511 -5.34 43.76 -4.41
C GLY A 511 -6.62 43.07 -4.86
N VAL A 512 -7.76 43.77 -4.77
CA VAL A 512 -9.10 43.25 -5.10
C VAL A 512 -9.91 44.26 -5.92
N ASN A 513 -10.41 43.86 -7.11
CA ASN A 513 -11.18 44.67 -8.05
C ASN A 513 -12.58 44.08 -8.27
N LEU A 514 -13.62 44.69 -7.68
CA LEU A 514 -15.01 44.23 -7.79
C LEU A 514 -15.91 45.44 -8.13
N PRO A 515 -15.82 45.99 -9.36
CA PRO A 515 -16.51 47.21 -9.79
C PRO A 515 -18.04 47.18 -9.60
N SER A 516 -18.65 46.00 -9.75
CA SER A 516 -20.11 45.83 -9.72
C SER A 516 -20.67 45.37 -8.37
N LEU A 517 -19.82 45.26 -7.33
CA LEU A 517 -20.24 44.69 -6.05
C LEU A 517 -21.14 45.67 -5.30
N GLU A 518 -22.37 45.25 -5.02
CA GLU A 518 -23.40 46.06 -4.37
C GLU A 518 -23.58 45.70 -2.89
N GLU A 519 -23.47 44.42 -2.57
CA GLU A 519 -23.81 43.87 -1.25
C GLU A 519 -22.76 42.85 -0.78
N VAL A 520 -22.39 42.91 0.50
CA VAL A 520 -21.48 41.97 1.16
C VAL A 520 -22.06 41.42 2.46
N GLY A 521 -21.76 40.17 2.77
CA GLY A 521 -21.98 39.55 4.07
C GLY A 521 -20.91 39.92 5.10
N SER A 522 -21.04 39.40 6.31
CA SER A 522 -20.15 39.74 7.43
C SER A 522 -18.74 39.18 7.23
N CYS A 523 -17.74 39.88 7.75
CA CYS A 523 -16.34 39.42 7.73
C CYS A 523 -15.85 39.12 6.31
N PHE A 524 -16.22 39.95 5.32
CA PHE A 524 -15.86 39.72 3.91
C PHE A 524 -14.36 39.46 3.72
N LEU A 525 -13.51 40.28 4.34
CA LEU A 525 -12.05 40.18 4.33
C LEU A 525 -11.50 40.23 5.78
N ALA A 526 -11.79 39.23 6.61
CA ALA A 526 -11.22 39.16 7.96
C ALA A 526 -9.82 38.52 7.94
N LYS A 527 -8.81 39.19 8.53
CA LYS A 527 -7.43 38.69 8.60
C LYS A 527 -6.98 38.49 10.06
N PRO A 528 -6.07 37.53 10.33
CA PRO A 528 -5.41 37.46 11.63
C PRO A 528 -4.58 38.73 11.86
N LYS A 529 -4.27 39.08 13.10
CA LYS A 529 -3.39 40.22 13.40
C LYS A 529 -1.99 39.95 12.84
N LEU A 530 -1.67 40.57 11.71
CA LEU A 530 -0.37 40.47 11.04
C LEU A 530 0.52 41.67 11.38
N LYS A 531 1.84 41.48 11.40
CA LYS A 531 2.81 42.58 11.57
C LYS A 531 2.80 43.55 10.38
N HIS A 532 2.52 43.03 9.18
CA HIS A 532 2.41 43.79 7.94
C HIS A 532 1.20 43.26 7.17
N ASN A 533 0.32 44.16 6.72
CA ASN A 533 -0.78 43.83 5.80
C ASN A 533 -0.29 44.05 4.37
N ASN A 534 -0.41 43.03 3.51
CA ASN A 534 0.03 43.11 2.12
C ASN A 534 -0.98 43.80 1.20
N LEU A 535 -2.20 44.08 1.69
CA LEU A 535 -3.27 44.63 0.89
C LEU A 535 -2.99 46.10 0.53
N GLU A 536 -2.73 46.36 -0.75
CA GLU A 536 -2.41 47.69 -1.30
C GLU A 536 -3.66 48.42 -1.81
N TYR A 537 -4.63 47.71 -2.42
CA TYR A 537 -5.83 48.36 -2.96
C TYR A 537 -7.09 47.48 -2.89
N LEU A 538 -8.25 48.15 -2.76
CA LEU A 538 -9.58 47.54 -2.72
C LEU A 538 -10.58 48.41 -3.51
N TYR A 539 -10.99 47.97 -4.70
CA TYR A 539 -11.85 48.74 -5.59
C TYR A 539 -13.29 48.21 -5.64
N LEU A 540 -14.19 48.86 -4.89
CA LEU A 540 -15.60 48.49 -4.71
C LEU A 540 -16.54 49.71 -4.89
N PRO A 541 -16.55 50.39 -6.05
CA PRO A 541 -17.24 51.67 -6.25
C PRO A 541 -18.78 51.60 -6.19
N SER A 542 -19.37 50.42 -6.37
CA SER A 542 -20.83 50.22 -6.40
C SER A 542 -21.43 49.75 -5.06
N LEU A 543 -20.60 49.64 -4.01
CA LEU A 543 -21.03 49.08 -2.74
C LEU A 543 -22.03 50.02 -2.05
N LYS A 544 -23.21 49.49 -1.68
CA LYS A 544 -24.29 50.28 -1.07
C LYS A 544 -23.91 50.76 0.34
N GLU A 545 -24.40 51.94 0.70
CA GLU A 545 -24.28 52.48 2.06
C GLU A 545 -24.93 51.51 3.07
N GLY A 546 -24.22 51.18 4.16
CA GLY A 546 -24.67 50.19 5.14
C GLY A 546 -24.32 48.74 4.81
N ALA A 547 -23.57 48.46 3.75
CA ALA A 547 -22.93 47.15 3.56
C ALA A 547 -21.87 46.92 4.65
N TYR A 548 -22.19 46.13 5.68
CA TYR A 548 -21.40 45.98 6.90
C TYR A 548 -20.08 45.19 6.71
N ASP A 549 -19.06 45.53 7.52
CA ASP A 549 -17.78 44.83 7.78
C ASP A 549 -17.04 44.21 6.57
N VAL A 550 -16.62 45.07 5.66
CA VAL A 550 -15.78 44.69 4.51
C VAL A 550 -14.40 44.14 4.97
N TYR A 551 -13.79 44.72 6.00
CA TYR A 551 -12.44 44.33 6.47
C TYR A 551 -12.33 44.34 8.01
N ASN A 552 -11.88 43.23 8.61
CA ASN A 552 -11.71 43.08 10.07
C ASN A 552 -10.36 42.44 10.44
N ASN A 553 -9.73 42.90 11.55
CA ASN A 553 -8.47 42.35 12.07
C ASN A 553 -8.68 41.61 13.41
N HIS A 554 -8.28 40.34 13.52
CA HIS A 554 -8.62 39.53 14.69
C HIS A 554 -7.76 39.78 15.95
N LYS A 555 -8.41 40.28 17.03
CA LYS A 555 -8.43 39.59 18.35
C LYS A 555 -9.61 39.90 19.29
N TYR A 556 -10.47 40.89 19.04
CA TYR A 556 -11.80 41.01 19.67
C TYR A 556 -12.71 41.66 18.63
N LEU A 557 -13.83 41.01 18.27
CA LEU A 557 -14.88 41.64 17.47
C LEU A 557 -15.45 42.81 18.30
N SER A 558 -14.87 44.00 18.18
CA SER A 558 -15.45 45.20 18.78
C SER A 558 -15.29 46.39 17.84
N ALA A 559 -16.46 46.79 17.32
CA ALA A 559 -16.78 47.98 16.51
C ALA A 559 -16.04 48.07 15.17
N GLY A 560 -16.75 47.63 14.12
CA GLY A 560 -16.35 47.77 12.72
C GLY A 560 -16.16 49.24 12.31
N LYS A 561 -15.35 49.44 11.27
CA LYS A 561 -15.21 50.74 10.59
C LYS A 561 -16.14 50.78 9.38
N SER A 562 -16.81 51.91 9.16
CA SER A 562 -17.64 52.08 7.96
C SER A 562 -16.78 52.13 6.70
N PHE A 563 -17.37 51.88 5.52
CA PHE A 563 -16.70 51.99 4.21
C PHE A 563 -15.98 53.35 4.03
N GLU A 564 -16.51 54.42 4.65
CA GLU A 564 -15.95 55.78 4.63
C GLU A 564 -14.71 55.94 5.52
N GLU A 565 -14.60 55.21 6.64
CA GLU A 565 -13.47 55.32 7.58
C GLU A 565 -12.20 54.59 7.13
N CYS A 566 -12.31 53.74 6.10
CA CYS A 566 -11.16 53.09 5.47
C CYS A 566 -10.44 54.02 4.46
N TYR A 567 -10.92 55.25 4.29
CA TYR A 567 -10.32 56.29 3.45
C TYR A 567 -9.35 57.16 4.27
N SER A 568 -8.18 56.64 4.65
CA SER A 568 -7.13 57.51 5.20
C SER A 568 -5.70 57.12 4.78
N LEU A 569 -4.95 58.16 4.41
CA LEU A 569 -3.53 58.16 4.02
C LEU A 569 -2.59 57.53 5.07
N GLU A 570 -3.07 57.27 6.29
CA GLU A 570 -2.29 56.62 7.37
C GLU A 570 -2.24 55.08 7.26
N THR A 571 -3.14 54.45 6.49
CA THR A 571 -3.22 52.97 6.39
C THR A 571 -2.86 52.39 5.02
N GLY A 572 -2.62 53.24 4.00
CA GLY A 572 -2.20 52.82 2.66
C GLY A 572 -3.29 52.16 1.79
N LEU A 573 -4.53 52.05 2.28
CA LEU A 573 -5.62 51.40 1.56
C LEU A 573 -6.27 52.37 0.57
N PHE A 574 -6.08 52.15 -0.74
CA PHE A 574 -6.81 52.90 -1.77
C PHE A 574 -8.18 52.27 -2.01
N ILE A 575 -9.21 52.96 -1.55
CA ILE A 575 -10.61 52.68 -1.89
C ILE A 575 -11.06 53.77 -2.88
N GLY A 576 -11.73 53.40 -3.97
CA GLY A 576 -12.54 54.36 -4.73
C GLY A 576 -12.04 54.90 -6.07
N ARG A 577 -10.77 54.78 -6.49
CA ARG A 577 -10.36 54.98 -7.91
C ARG A 577 -9.20 54.06 -8.30
N ALA A 578 -9.35 53.33 -9.41
CA ALA A 578 -8.29 52.48 -9.96
C ALA A 578 -7.06 53.32 -10.35
N PRO A 579 -5.82 52.95 -9.97
CA PRO A 579 -4.63 53.61 -10.51
C PRO A 579 -4.38 53.17 -11.96
N GLU A 580 -4.03 54.15 -12.80
CA GLU A 580 -3.73 54.03 -14.24
C GLU A 580 -2.70 52.94 -14.58
N GLU A 581 -2.90 52.30 -15.76
CA GLU A 581 -2.05 51.37 -16.55
C GLU A 581 -1.30 50.20 -15.86
N ASN A 582 -0.78 50.35 -14.65
CA ASN A 582 0.03 49.35 -13.95
C ASN A 582 -0.80 48.20 -13.35
N PHE A 583 -2.04 48.43 -12.94
CA PHE A 583 -2.91 47.37 -12.41
C PHE A 583 -3.35 46.37 -13.51
N VAL A 584 -3.76 46.89 -14.67
CA VAL A 584 -4.07 46.06 -15.86
C VAL A 584 -2.83 45.31 -16.36
N ARG A 585 -1.62 45.88 -16.18
CA ARG A 585 -0.36 45.17 -16.45
C ARG A 585 -0.08 44.04 -15.45
N LYS A 586 -0.31 44.25 -14.15
CA LYS A 586 -0.12 43.23 -13.10
C LYS A 586 -1.14 42.08 -13.17
N LEU A 587 -2.32 42.29 -13.76
CA LEU A 587 -3.31 41.23 -14.05
C LEU A 587 -3.00 40.41 -15.31
N LYS A 588 -2.10 40.89 -16.19
CA LYS A 588 -1.76 40.28 -17.49
C LYS A 588 -0.37 39.62 -17.55
N LEU A 589 0.38 39.67 -16.44
CA LEU A 589 1.65 38.99 -16.21
C LEU A 589 1.39 37.84 -15.23
#